data_AF-A0A2D0IDE5-F1
#
_entry.id   AF-A0A2D0IDE5-F1
#
_cell.length_a   1.000
_cell.length_b   1.000
_cell.length_c   1.000
_cell.angle_alpha   90.00
_cell.angle_beta   90.00
_cell.angle_gamma   90.00
#
_symmetry.space_group_name_H-M   'P 1'
#
loop_
_entity.id
_entity.type
_entity.pdbx_description
1 polymer ?
#
loop_
_entity_poly.entity_id
_entity_poly.type
_entity_poly.pdbx_seq_one_letter_code
_entity_poly.pdbx_strand_id
1 'polypeptide(L)'
;MSAQAQNIYRCGDSYSQSPCPGGVAIDASDSRTRAQKAQTDAATQRDRQTANTLEKERLKQEAAVSPATPKADAAKASPAAATPHPSSKKKHKEPAYFTAKTAADKKVEKKKSAAAP
;
A
#
# COMPACT_ATOMS: atom_id res chain seq x y z
N MET A 1 16.24 -10.07 27.68
CA MET A 1 16.84 -11.42 27.61
C MET A 1 18.05 -11.35 26.71
N SER A 2 19.23 -11.72 27.19
CA SER A 2 20.41 -11.96 26.34
C SER A 2 20.36 -13.41 25.85
N ALA A 3 20.60 -13.65 24.56
CA ALA A 3 20.75 -15.01 24.04
C ALA A 3 22.09 -15.56 24.53
N GLN A 4 22.05 -16.58 25.39
CA GLN A 4 23.25 -17.34 25.78
C GLN A 4 23.75 -18.06 24.52
N ALA A 5 25.05 -17.96 24.23
CA ALA A 5 25.66 -18.65 23.09
C ALA A 5 25.39 -20.15 23.22
N GLN A 6 24.60 -20.70 22.28
CA GLN A 6 24.35 -22.14 22.22
C GLN A 6 25.46 -22.77 21.38
N ASN A 7 26.01 -23.87 21.85
CA ASN A 7 26.94 -24.66 21.05
C ASN A 7 26.15 -25.28 19.89
N ILE A 8 26.38 -24.78 18.68
CA ILE A 8 25.80 -25.32 17.46
C ILE A 8 26.91 -26.00 16.67
N TYR A 9 26.65 -27.19 16.16
CA TYR A 9 27.56 -27.98 15.35
C TYR A 9 27.02 -28.07 13.92
N ARG A 10 27.88 -27.85 12.93
CA ARG A 10 27.53 -28.10 11.52
C ARG A 10 27.91 -29.52 11.16
N CYS A 11 26.89 -30.35 10.95
CA CYS A 11 26.95 -31.77 10.64
C CYS A 11 26.66 -31.96 9.15
N GLY A 12 27.70 -31.81 8.30
CA GLY A 12 27.54 -31.81 6.85
C GLY A 12 26.67 -30.62 6.40
N ASP A 13 25.45 -30.92 5.92
CA ASP A 13 24.47 -29.94 5.42
C ASP A 13 23.44 -29.49 6.45
N SER A 14 23.52 -29.97 7.69
CA SER A 14 22.56 -29.66 8.75
C SER A 14 23.25 -29.09 9.99
N TYR A 15 22.51 -28.32 10.77
CA TYR A 15 22.97 -27.77 12.05
C TYR A 15 22.32 -28.55 13.20
N SER A 16 23.10 -28.93 14.21
CA SER A 16 22.63 -29.64 15.40
C SER A 16 23.11 -28.95 16.68
N GLN A 17 22.35 -29.09 17.76
CA GLN A 17 22.78 -28.68 19.11
C GLN A 17 23.55 -29.80 19.83
N SER A 18 23.57 -31.01 19.27
CA SER A 18 24.40 -32.13 19.72
C SER A 18 25.64 -32.29 18.84
N PRO A 19 26.80 -32.69 19.41
CA PRO A 19 27.99 -32.97 18.63
C PRO A 19 27.78 -34.17 17.72
N CYS A 20 28.34 -34.11 16.52
CA CYS A 20 28.25 -35.16 15.50
C CYS A 20 29.63 -35.55 14.97
N PRO A 21 29.82 -36.78 14.48
CA PRO A 21 31.09 -37.23 13.92
C PRO A 21 31.51 -36.36 12.73
N GLY A 22 32.69 -35.74 12.81
CA GLY A 22 33.18 -34.82 11.78
C GLY A 22 32.50 -33.44 11.78
N GLY A 23 31.66 -33.14 12.77
CA GLY A 23 30.99 -31.85 12.90
C GLY A 23 31.94 -30.74 13.36
N VAL A 24 31.76 -29.54 12.80
CA VAL A 24 32.51 -28.35 13.20
C VAL A 24 31.69 -27.55 14.22
N ALA A 25 32.28 -27.23 15.36
CA ALA A 25 31.66 -26.36 16.35
C ALA A 25 31.60 -24.92 15.82
N ILE A 26 30.43 -24.31 15.93
CA ILE A 26 30.15 -22.93 15.54
C ILE A 26 29.78 -22.17 16.80
N ASP A 27 30.54 -21.12 17.08
CA ASP A 27 30.18 -20.14 18.09
C ASP A 27 29.04 -19.26 17.55
N ALA A 28 27.88 -19.37 18.16
CA ALA A 28 26.70 -18.58 17.84
C ALA A 28 26.53 -17.37 18.78
N SER A 29 27.61 -16.92 19.41
CA SER A 29 27.58 -15.74 20.29
C SER A 29 27.23 -14.46 19.53
N ASP A 30 26.38 -13.62 20.13
CA ASP A 30 26.07 -12.29 19.62
C ASP A 30 27.18 -11.33 20.07
N SER A 31 28.02 -10.90 19.13
CA SER A 31 29.16 -10.00 19.40
C SER A 31 28.73 -8.54 19.67
N ARG A 32 27.44 -8.19 19.52
CA ARG A 32 26.97 -6.83 19.72
C ARG A 32 27.06 -6.44 21.19
N THR A 33 27.75 -5.33 21.45
CA THR A 33 27.82 -4.78 22.80
C THR A 33 26.51 -4.10 23.21
N ARG A 34 26.26 -3.99 24.52
CA ARG A 34 25.11 -3.25 25.06
C ARG A 34 25.05 -1.80 24.55
N ALA A 35 26.21 -1.16 24.41
CA ALA A 35 26.33 0.21 23.92
C ALA A 35 25.88 0.33 22.45
N GLN A 36 26.31 -0.60 21.59
CA GLN A 36 25.87 -0.64 20.19
C GLN A 36 24.35 -0.84 20.10
N LYS A 37 23.79 -1.75 20.90
CA LYS A 37 22.33 -1.93 20.98
C LYS A 37 21.62 -0.64 21.36
N ALA A 38 22.07 0.04 22.41
CA ALA A 38 21.45 1.29 22.87
C ALA A 38 21.52 2.39 21.81
N GLN A 39 22.62 2.50 21.07
CA GLN A 39 22.76 3.44 19.97
C GLN A 39 21.77 3.14 18.84
N THR A 40 21.67 1.88 18.41
CA THR A 40 20.72 1.46 17.36
C THR A 40 19.28 1.65 17.80
N ASP A 41 18.95 1.34 19.06
CA ASP A 41 17.62 1.56 19.61
C ASP A 41 17.28 3.06 19.58
N ALA A 42 18.21 3.93 19.99
CA ALA A 42 18.01 5.38 19.98
C ALA A 42 17.87 5.96 18.55
N ALA A 43 18.58 5.41 17.57
CA ALA A 43 18.38 5.75 16.15
C ALA A 43 16.98 5.31 15.68
N THR A 44 16.61 4.06 15.94
CA THR A 44 15.30 3.51 15.58
C THR A 44 14.15 4.34 16.14
N GLN A 45 14.24 4.79 17.40
CA GLN A 45 13.20 5.63 17.99
C GLN A 45 13.05 6.98 17.27
N ARG A 46 14.16 7.62 16.91
CA ARG A 46 14.14 8.88 16.14
C ARG A 46 13.53 8.67 14.75
N ASP A 47 13.92 7.61 14.06
CA ASP A 47 13.40 7.31 12.73
C ASP A 47 11.90 7.04 12.77
N ARG A 48 11.41 6.33 13.79
CA ARG A 48 9.96 6.11 14.00
C ARG A 48 9.21 7.42 14.22
N GLN A 49 9.76 8.35 14.99
CA GLN A 49 9.14 9.65 15.22
C GLN A 49 9.07 10.48 13.93
N THR A 50 10.16 10.50 13.17
CA THR A 50 10.23 11.19 11.87
C THR A 50 9.21 10.59 10.89
N ALA A 51 9.17 9.27 10.76
CA ALA A 51 8.24 8.57 9.88
C ALA A 51 6.77 8.89 10.22
N ASN A 52 6.40 8.85 11.51
CA ASN A 52 5.05 9.20 11.97
C ASN A 52 4.69 10.67 11.66
N THR A 53 5.67 11.57 11.70
CA THR A 53 5.46 12.99 11.41
C THR A 53 5.17 13.17 9.92
N LEU A 54 6.00 12.57 9.06
CA LEU A 54 5.82 12.60 7.61
C LEU A 54 4.51 11.96 7.18
N GLU A 55 4.10 10.86 7.81
CA GLU A 55 2.80 10.23 7.55
C GLU A 55 1.64 11.18 7.85
N LYS A 56 1.67 11.85 9.01
CA LYS A 56 0.64 12.84 9.39
C LYS A 56 0.61 14.02 8.42
N GLU A 57 1.77 14.47 7.96
CA GLU A 57 1.85 15.53 6.96
C GLU A 57 1.25 15.09 5.63
N ARG A 58 1.58 13.88 5.16
CA ARG A 58 0.98 13.29 3.96
C ARG A 58 -0.55 13.25 4.06
N LEU A 59 -1.09 12.75 5.18
CA LEU A 59 -2.53 12.68 5.40
C LEU A 59 -3.19 14.07 5.42
N LYS A 60 -2.54 15.08 6.00
CA LYS A 60 -3.04 16.47 5.98
C LYS A 60 -3.05 17.05 4.57
N GLN A 61 -1.99 16.81 3.79
CA GLN A 61 -1.91 17.25 2.40
C GLN A 61 -2.95 16.57 1.53
N GLU A 62 -3.13 15.24 1.68
CA GLU A 62 -4.18 14.48 1.00
C GLU A 62 -5.57 15.02 1.34
N ALA A 63 -5.85 15.29 2.62
CA ALA A 63 -7.12 15.88 3.05
C ALA A 63 -7.34 17.30 2.51
N ALA A 64 -6.28 18.09 2.35
CA ALA A 64 -6.36 19.46 1.82
C ALA A 64 -6.53 19.52 0.30
N VAL A 65 -6.01 18.52 -0.43
CA VAL A 65 -6.07 18.46 -1.90
C VAL A 65 -7.25 17.63 -2.41
N SER A 66 -7.77 16.70 -1.61
CA SER A 66 -8.97 15.95 -1.99
C SER A 66 -10.18 16.89 -1.96
N PRO A 67 -10.84 17.18 -3.10
CA PRO A 67 -12.13 17.85 -3.04
C PRO A 67 -13.03 16.96 -2.19
N ALA A 68 -13.61 17.52 -1.13
CA ALA A 68 -14.55 16.82 -0.28
C ALA A 68 -15.68 16.29 -1.17
N THR A 69 -15.62 15.02 -1.54
CA THR A 69 -16.83 14.31 -1.93
C THR A 69 -17.66 14.30 -0.66
N PRO A 70 -18.81 15.02 -0.62
CA PRO A 70 -19.67 14.96 0.54
C PRO A 70 -19.98 13.48 0.75
N LYS A 71 -19.70 12.97 1.95
CA LYS A 71 -20.23 11.67 2.35
C LYS A 71 -21.72 11.78 2.13
N ALA A 72 -22.23 11.02 1.16
CA ALA A 72 -23.64 11.02 0.84
C ALA A 72 -24.36 10.40 2.03
N ASP A 73 -24.78 11.24 2.97
CA ASP A 73 -25.82 10.92 3.92
C ASP A 73 -27.07 10.61 3.10
N ALA A 74 -27.30 9.30 2.96
CA ALA A 74 -28.49 8.74 2.37
C ALA A 74 -29.68 9.10 3.25
N ALA A 75 -30.40 10.18 2.92
CA ALA A 75 -31.78 10.33 3.35
C ALA A 75 -32.55 11.34 2.51
N LYS A 76 -33.66 10.83 1.96
CA LYS A 76 -34.89 11.52 1.53
C LYS A 76 -34.99 11.97 0.08
N ALA A 77 -35.70 11.13 -0.66
CA ALA A 77 -36.32 11.40 -1.95
C ALA A 77 -37.29 12.58 -1.90
N SER A 78 -37.40 13.30 -3.02
CA SER A 78 -38.69 13.62 -3.67
C SER A 78 -38.49 14.02 -5.14
N PRO A 79 -39.41 13.66 -6.05
CA PRO A 79 -39.27 13.87 -7.49
C PRO A 79 -39.95 15.16 -7.94
N ALA A 80 -39.31 15.95 -8.82
CA ALA A 80 -40.03 16.99 -9.55
C ALA A 80 -39.33 17.40 -10.85
N ALA A 81 -40.13 17.33 -11.93
CA ALA A 81 -40.13 18.17 -13.12
C ALA A 81 -38.99 18.04 -14.15
N ALA A 82 -39.37 17.48 -15.29
CA ALA A 82 -38.66 17.50 -16.56
C ALA A 82 -38.72 18.89 -17.23
N THR A 83 -37.63 19.28 -17.89
CA THR A 83 -37.65 20.11 -19.10
C THR A 83 -36.60 19.62 -20.10
N PRO A 84 -36.92 19.51 -21.41
CA PRO A 84 -36.02 18.97 -22.41
C PRO A 84 -35.19 20.10 -23.05
N HIS A 85 -33.87 19.93 -23.16
CA HIS A 85 -33.02 20.83 -23.95
C HIS A 85 -32.27 20.08 -25.06
N PRO A 86 -32.12 20.71 -26.25
CA PRO A 86 -31.90 20.05 -27.52
C PRO A 86 -30.47 19.55 -27.73
N SER A 87 -30.38 18.45 -28.47
CA SER A 87 -29.18 17.71 -28.83
C SER A 87 -28.28 18.49 -29.80
N SER A 88 -27.12 18.95 -29.32
CA SER A 88 -26.01 19.37 -30.19
C SER A 88 -25.00 18.23 -30.32
N LYS A 89 -24.96 17.62 -31.51
CA LYS A 89 -23.99 16.58 -31.90
C LYS A 89 -22.57 17.19 -31.91
N LYS A 90 -21.75 16.88 -30.90
CA LYS A 90 -20.30 17.12 -30.96
C LYS A 90 -19.62 15.92 -31.62
N LYS A 91 -18.93 16.18 -32.75
CA LYS A 91 -18.05 15.22 -33.41
C LYS A 91 -16.94 14.82 -32.42
N HIS A 92 -16.76 13.52 -32.20
CA HIS A 92 -15.66 13.00 -31.39
C HIS A 92 -14.33 13.27 -32.11
N LYS A 93 -13.44 14.02 -31.46
CA LYS A 93 -12.01 13.96 -31.77
C LYS A 93 -11.44 12.80 -30.97
N GLU A 94 -10.76 11.88 -31.64
CA GLU A 94 -10.00 10.83 -30.95
C GLU A 94 -8.87 11.47 -30.12
N PRO A 95 -8.60 10.95 -28.91
CA PRO A 95 -7.54 11.48 -28.07
C PRO A 95 -6.19 11.12 -28.69
N ALA A 96 -5.35 12.13 -28.89
CA ALA A 96 -3.98 11.97 -29.43
C ALA A 96 -3.03 11.20 -28.49
N TYR A 97 -3.52 10.73 -27.33
CA TYR A 97 -2.76 9.96 -26.34
C TYR A 97 -3.63 8.84 -25.76
N PHE A 98 -2.96 7.80 -25.26
CA PHE A 98 -3.60 6.62 -24.70
C PHE A 98 -4.50 6.98 -23.52
N THR A 99 -5.81 6.69 -23.65
CA THR A 99 -6.80 6.82 -22.57
C THR A 99 -7.26 5.44 -22.13
N ALA A 100 -7.05 5.11 -20.86
CA ALA A 100 -7.47 3.82 -20.31
C ALA A 100 -9.00 3.80 -20.14
N LYS A 101 -9.69 3.03 -20.99
CA LYS A 101 -11.14 2.80 -20.86
C LYS A 101 -11.41 1.89 -19.65
N THR A 102 -12.15 2.41 -18.66
CA THR A 102 -12.62 1.60 -17.53
C THR A 102 -13.95 0.91 -17.89
N ALA A 103 -14.37 -0.09 -17.11
CA ALA A 103 -15.56 -0.90 -17.40
C ALA A 103 -16.88 -0.11 -17.53
N ALA A 104 -16.90 1.15 -17.09
CA ALA A 104 -18.01 2.08 -17.30
C ALA A 104 -18.20 2.45 -18.79
N ASP A 105 -17.11 2.66 -19.54
CA ASP A 105 -17.18 3.05 -20.97
C ASP A 105 -17.73 1.92 -21.86
N LYS A 106 -17.39 0.65 -21.57
CA LYS A 106 -17.96 -0.51 -22.28
C LYS A 106 -19.48 -0.62 -22.10
N LYS A 107 -20.01 -0.16 -20.96
CA LYS A 107 -21.45 -0.19 -20.66
C LYS A 107 -22.21 0.90 -21.44
N VAL A 108 -21.54 2.00 -21.79
CA VAL A 108 -22.10 3.09 -22.60
C VAL A 108 -22.07 2.76 -24.09
N GLU A 109 -21.01 2.12 -24.61
CA GLU A 109 -20.96 1.68 -26.02
C GLU A 109 -22.01 0.59 -26.32
N LYS A 110 -22.21 -0.39 -25.42
CA LYS A 110 -23.19 -1.47 -25.63
C LYS A 110 -24.65 -1.01 -25.60
N LYS A 111 -24.94 0.14 -24.97
CA LYS A 111 -26.29 0.76 -25.03
C LYS A 111 -26.54 1.57 -26.30
N LYS A 112 -25.49 2.00 -27.01
CA LYS A 112 -25.62 2.73 -28.29
C LYS A 112 -25.80 1.80 -29.50
N SER A 113 -25.29 0.57 -29.45
CA SER A 113 -25.42 -0.40 -30.53
C SER A 113 -26.71 -1.26 -30.47
N ALA A 114 -27.54 -1.09 -29.45
CA ALA A 114 -28.84 -1.76 -29.33
C ALA A 114 -30.05 -0.84 -29.65
N ALA A 115 -29.78 0.40 -30.11
CA ALA A 115 -30.81 1.37 -30.48
C ALA A 115 -30.42 2.12 -31.75
N ALA A 116 -30.41 1.39 -32.88
CA ALA A 116 -30.61 1.98 -34.20
C ALA A 116 -31.48 0.98 -35.01
N PRO A 117 -32.53 1.44 -35.72
CA PRO A 117 -33.42 0.60 -36.52
C PRO A 117 -32.71 -0.05 -37.71
#